data_AF-A0A9E4G368-F1
#
_entry.id   AF-A0A9E4G368-F1
#
_cell.length_a   1.000
_cell.length_b   1.000
_cell.length_c   1.000
_cell.angle_alpha   90.00
_cell.angle_beta   90.00
_cell.angle_gamma   90.00
#
_symmetry.space_group_name_H-M   'P 1'
#
loop_
_entity.id
_entity.type
_entity.pdbx_description
1 polymer ?
#
loop_
_entity_poly.entity_id
_entity_poly.type
_entity_poly.pdbx_seq_one_letter_code
_entity_poly.pdbx_strand_id
1 'polypeptide(L)'
;MFNWTHEELPQPTTDLATLQSNIDDFGYCLVKDAMTSTQVAAARERLLEQALAELESGNAFEDGGAKQQWGQFTDEEGRVRREAFSAKAGGVNQRVWMLINKGAIWRELLT
;
A
#
# COMPACT_ATOMS: atom_id res chain seq x y z
N MET A 1 -2.68 23.15 19.31
CA MET A 1 -1.89 21.91 19.17
C MET A 1 -2.70 20.83 19.86
N PHE A 2 -3.10 19.77 19.15
CA PHE A 2 -3.80 18.65 19.79
C PHE A 2 -2.82 17.93 20.70
N ASN A 3 -3.24 17.62 21.93
CA ASN A 3 -2.43 16.95 22.96
C ASN A 3 -3.19 15.70 23.41
N TRP A 4 -3.32 14.72 22.51
CA TRP A 4 -3.96 13.45 22.82
C TRP A 4 -2.98 12.48 23.46
N THR A 5 -3.44 11.71 24.45
CA THR A 5 -2.73 10.52 24.92
C THR A 5 -3.04 9.32 24.02
N HIS A 6 -2.26 8.25 24.14
CA HIS A 6 -2.47 7.07 23.29
C HIS A 6 -3.83 6.41 23.54
N GLU A 7 -4.31 6.47 24.78
CA GLU A 7 -5.61 5.94 25.21
C GLU A 7 -6.80 6.74 24.65
N GLU A 8 -6.57 8.02 24.33
CA GLU A 8 -7.58 8.91 23.73
C GLU A 8 -7.67 8.74 22.21
N LEU A 9 -6.66 8.13 21.57
CA LEU A 9 -6.69 7.87 20.13
C LEU A 9 -7.68 6.75 19.79
N PRO A 10 -8.26 6.78 18.57
CA PRO A 10 -9.14 5.73 18.06
C PRO A 10 -8.61 4.32 18.35
N GLN A 11 -9.42 3.53 19.06
CA GLN A 11 -9.15 2.12 19.33
C GLN A 11 -9.91 1.23 18.34
N PRO A 12 -9.42 0.02 18.03
CA PRO A 12 -10.14 -0.92 17.18
C PRO A 12 -11.53 -1.23 17.74
N THR A 13 -12.57 -0.93 16.96
CA THR A 13 -13.97 -1.19 17.33
C THR A 13 -14.80 -1.62 16.12
N THR A 14 -15.90 -2.32 16.35
CA THR A 14 -16.92 -2.65 15.34
C THR A 14 -18.13 -1.71 15.39
N ASP A 15 -18.19 -0.80 16.38
CA ASP A 15 -19.29 0.14 16.52
C ASP A 15 -19.20 1.29 15.51
N LEU A 16 -20.17 1.37 14.60
CA LEU A 16 -20.20 2.37 13.53
C LEU A 16 -20.31 3.81 14.05
N ALA A 17 -21.02 4.04 15.16
CA ALA A 17 -21.15 5.38 15.73
C ALA A 17 -19.80 5.88 16.26
N THR A 18 -19.09 5.02 16.99
CA THR A 18 -17.72 5.31 17.43
C THR A 18 -16.77 5.49 16.25
N LEU A 19 -16.87 4.68 15.19
CA LEU A 19 -16.03 4.82 14.00
C LEU A 19 -16.26 6.16 13.28
N GLN A 20 -17.51 6.61 13.15
CA GLN A 20 -17.83 7.94 12.61
C GLN A 20 -17.29 9.07 13.48
N SER A 21 -17.55 9.03 14.79
CA SER A 21 -17.00 10.04 15.72
C SER A 21 -15.48 10.10 15.64
N ASN A 22 -14.81 8.95 15.55
CA ASN A 22 -13.36 8.91 15.41
C ASN A 22 -12.87 9.60 14.13
N ILE A 23 -13.58 9.45 13.01
CA ILE A 23 -13.25 10.18 11.78
C ILE A 23 -13.45 11.68 11.97
N ASP A 24 -14.55 12.11 12.60
CA ASP A 24 -14.85 13.52 12.83
C ASP A 24 -13.83 14.19 13.76
N ASP A 25 -13.42 13.49 14.83
CA ASP A 25 -12.54 14.02 15.88
C ASP A 25 -11.04 13.91 15.51
N PHE A 26 -10.63 12.81 14.86
CA PHE A 26 -9.21 12.48 14.63
C PHE A 26 -8.81 12.39 13.15
N GLY A 27 -9.77 12.39 12.22
CA GLY A 27 -9.54 12.23 10.78
C GLY A 27 -9.28 10.79 10.33
N TYR A 28 -9.37 9.80 11.24
CA TYR A 28 -9.25 8.37 10.94
C TYR A 28 -10.00 7.52 11.98
N CYS A 29 -10.26 6.25 11.66
CA CYS A 29 -10.77 5.28 12.63
C CYS A 29 -10.10 3.92 12.44
N LEU A 30 -10.25 3.02 13.42
CA LEU A 30 -9.74 1.65 13.37
C LEU A 30 -10.91 0.67 13.42
N VAL A 31 -11.24 0.08 12.27
CA VAL A 31 -12.28 -0.94 12.18
C VAL A 31 -11.71 -2.26 12.70
N LYS A 32 -12.26 -2.74 13.82
CA LYS A 32 -11.92 -4.06 14.36
C LYS A 32 -12.47 -5.15 13.45
N ASP A 33 -11.69 -6.21 13.27
CA ASP A 33 -12.06 -7.39 12.49
C ASP A 33 -12.46 -7.06 11.04
N ALA A 34 -11.90 -5.98 10.46
CA ALA A 34 -12.19 -5.54 9.09
C ALA A 34 -11.94 -6.61 8.03
N MET A 35 -11.01 -7.53 8.31
CA MET A 35 -10.72 -8.70 7.48
C MET A 35 -10.52 -9.92 8.37
N THR A 36 -10.99 -11.08 7.93
CA THR A 36 -10.69 -12.36 8.58
C THR A 36 -9.23 -12.74 8.39
N SER A 37 -8.69 -13.57 9.28
CA SER A 37 -7.32 -14.10 9.15
C SER A 37 -7.09 -14.82 7.82
N THR A 38 -8.10 -15.54 7.32
CA THR A 38 -8.06 -16.19 6.01
C THR A 38 -7.97 -15.18 4.86
N GLN A 39 -8.77 -14.12 4.88
CA GLN A 39 -8.69 -13.06 3.86
C GLN A 39 -7.33 -12.35 3.90
N VAL A 40 -6.80 -12.06 5.10
CA VAL A 40 -5.47 -11.44 5.25
C VAL A 40 -4.38 -12.35 4.68
N ALA A 41 -4.43 -13.65 4.99
CA ALA A 41 -3.46 -14.62 4.47
C ALA A 41 -3.51 -14.70 2.93
N ALA A 42 -4.70 -14.86 2.35
CA ALA A 42 -4.89 -14.94 0.91
C ALA A 42 -4.48 -13.65 0.18
N ALA A 43 -4.82 -12.48 0.73
CA ALA A 43 -4.43 -11.18 0.18
C ALA A 43 -2.90 -11.02 0.19
N ARG A 44 -2.25 -11.38 1.31
CA ARG A 44 -0.79 -11.35 1.43
C ARG A 44 -0.11 -12.29 0.44
N GLU A 45 -0.59 -13.53 0.33
CA GLU A 45 -0.06 -14.52 -0.61
C GLU A 45 -0.14 -14.00 -2.04
N ARG A 46 -1.33 -13.55 -2.47
CA ARG A 46 -1.52 -13.05 -3.83
C ARG A 46 -0.68 -11.81 -4.13
N LEU A 47 -0.48 -10.92 -3.15
CA LEU A 47 0.41 -9.75 -3.28
C LEU A 47 1.83 -10.19 -3.59
N LEU A 48 2.36 -11.15 -2.83
CA LEU A 48 3.73 -11.64 -2.98
C LEU A 48 3.92 -12.39 -4.31
N GLU A 49 2.94 -13.19 -4.72
CA GLU A 49 2.95 -13.84 -6.05
C GLU A 49 3.00 -12.81 -7.18
N GLN A 50 2.18 -11.75 -7.08
CA GLN A 50 2.19 -10.69 -8.10
C GLN A 50 3.53 -9.95 -8.12
N ALA A 51 4.06 -9.64 -6.94
CA ALA A 51 5.32 -8.94 -6.78
C ALA A 51 6.47 -9.75 -7.44
N LEU A 52 6.53 -11.06 -7.15
CA LEU A 52 7.52 -11.95 -7.74
C LEU A 52 7.38 -12.05 -9.27
N ALA A 53 6.17 -12.27 -9.77
CA ALA A 53 5.93 -12.37 -11.21
C ALA A 53 6.32 -11.08 -11.98
N GLU A 54 6.15 -9.92 -11.37
CA GLU A 54 6.58 -8.63 -11.95
C GLU A 54 8.10 -8.49 -11.99
N LEU A 55 8.81 -8.97 -10.97
CA LEU A 55 10.28 -9.02 -10.97
C LEU A 55 10.78 -9.96 -12.07
N GLU A 56 10.26 -11.19 -12.13
CA GLU A 56 10.65 -12.21 -13.10
C GLU A 56 10.37 -11.80 -14.54
N SER A 57 9.29 -11.04 -14.78
CA SER A 57 8.92 -10.55 -16.10
C SER A 57 9.57 -9.22 -16.50
N GLY A 58 10.40 -8.62 -15.62
CA GLY A 58 11.05 -7.32 -15.88
C GLY A 58 10.06 -6.14 -15.90
N ASN A 59 8.89 -6.29 -15.27
CA ASN A 59 7.85 -5.28 -15.17
C ASN A 59 7.84 -4.54 -13.81
N ALA A 60 8.64 -5.01 -12.85
CA ALA A 60 8.79 -4.35 -11.57
C ALA A 60 9.42 -2.95 -11.71
N PHE A 61 8.90 -2.02 -10.91
CA PHE A 61 9.52 -0.73 -10.66
C PHE A 61 9.89 -0.66 -9.19
N GLU A 62 11.17 -0.46 -8.90
CA GLU A 62 11.73 -0.45 -7.55
C GLU A 62 12.28 0.94 -7.20
N ASP A 63 11.68 1.60 -6.21
CA ASP A 63 11.96 2.99 -5.85
C ASP A 63 12.21 3.22 -4.34
N GLY A 64 12.30 4.50 -3.94
CA GLY A 64 12.46 4.90 -2.53
C GLY A 64 13.87 4.79 -1.98
N GLY A 65 14.85 4.46 -2.82
CA GLY A 65 16.27 4.45 -2.47
C GLY A 65 16.83 5.84 -2.22
N ALA A 66 17.85 5.95 -1.35
CA ALA A 66 18.51 7.22 -1.03
C ALA A 66 19.11 7.96 -2.24
N LYS A 67 19.36 7.24 -3.35
CA LYS A 67 19.91 7.78 -4.61
C LYS A 67 18.83 8.08 -5.66
N GLN A 68 17.56 7.84 -5.36
CA GLN A 68 16.45 8.05 -6.27
C GLN A 68 15.66 9.30 -5.84
N GLN A 69 15.43 10.23 -6.76
CA GLN A 69 14.54 11.36 -6.51
C GLN A 69 13.12 11.02 -6.96
N TRP A 70 12.18 11.16 -6.02
CA TRP A 70 10.76 11.07 -6.31
C TRP A 70 10.35 12.18 -7.30
N GLY A 71 9.61 11.82 -8.35
CA GLY A 71 9.18 12.76 -9.40
C GLY A 71 10.06 12.80 -10.65
N GLN A 72 11.30 12.28 -10.62
CA GLN A 72 12.18 12.21 -11.80
C GLN A 72 11.94 10.95 -12.65
N PHE A 73 10.71 10.73 -13.09
CA PHE A 73 10.34 9.51 -13.82
C PHE A 73 10.84 9.49 -15.27
N THR A 74 11.11 10.65 -15.84
CA THR A 74 11.53 10.81 -17.23
C THR A 74 12.93 11.41 -17.36
N ASP A 75 13.57 11.16 -18.49
CA ASP A 75 14.77 11.87 -18.92
C ASP A 75 14.42 13.25 -19.50
N GLU A 76 15.45 13.96 -19.99
CA GLU A 76 15.30 15.30 -20.59
C GLU A 76 14.43 15.27 -21.85
N GLU A 77 14.36 14.11 -22.54
CA GLU A 77 13.53 13.85 -23.71
C GLU A 77 12.11 13.35 -23.36
N GLY A 78 11.77 13.24 -22.07
CA GLY A 78 10.45 12.80 -21.61
C GLY A 78 10.23 11.28 -21.64
N ARG A 79 11.27 10.48 -21.86
CA ARG A 79 11.19 9.01 -21.87
C ARG A 79 11.32 8.46 -20.46
N VAL A 80 10.58 7.39 -20.15
CA VAL A 80 10.60 6.77 -18.82
C VAL A 80 11.96 6.17 -18.52
N ARG A 81 12.58 6.58 -17.41
CA ARG A 81 13.88 6.10 -16.93
C ARG A 81 13.77 4.78 -16.19
N ARG A 82 13.29 3.72 -16.84
CA ARG A 82 13.07 2.39 -16.18
C ARG A 82 14.27 1.90 -15.38
N GLU A 83 15.48 2.01 -15.93
CA GLU A 83 16.71 1.56 -15.27
C GLU A 83 16.99 2.26 -13.93
N ALA A 84 16.53 3.51 -13.79
CA ALA A 84 16.67 4.27 -12.56
C ALA A 84 15.73 3.77 -11.44
N PHE A 85 14.72 2.97 -11.78
CA PHE A 85 13.73 2.38 -10.86
C PHE A 85 13.91 0.85 -10.77
N SER A 86 15.12 0.44 -10.40
CA SER A 86 15.51 -0.96 -10.20
C SER A 86 16.23 -1.13 -8.86
N ALA A 87 16.27 -2.35 -8.33
CA ALA A 87 17.07 -2.70 -7.16
C ALA A 87 18.54 -2.33 -7.35
N LYS A 88 19.08 -2.53 -8.57
CA LYS A 88 20.47 -2.18 -8.91
C LYS A 88 20.73 -0.68 -8.81
N ALA A 89 19.74 0.15 -9.13
CA ALA A 89 19.80 1.60 -8.95
C ALA A 89 19.58 2.04 -7.48
N GLY A 90 19.35 1.09 -6.57
CA GLY A 90 19.15 1.32 -5.15
C GLY A 90 17.69 1.38 -4.71
N GLY A 91 16.74 0.98 -5.56
CA GLY A 91 15.34 0.85 -5.19
C GLY A 91 15.14 -0.16 -4.05
N VAL A 92 14.30 0.20 -3.08
CA VAL A 92 14.01 -0.62 -1.89
C VAL A 92 12.54 -1.01 -1.77
N ASN A 93 11.65 -0.28 -2.45
CA ASN A 93 10.22 -0.53 -2.48
C ASN A 93 9.78 -0.94 -3.88
N GLN A 94 9.08 -2.07 -4.01
CA GLN A 94 8.45 -2.45 -5.27
C GLN A 94 7.06 -1.82 -5.42
N ARG A 95 6.78 -1.25 -6.59
CA ARG A 95 5.44 -0.81 -6.98
C ARG A 95 4.65 -1.97 -7.57
N VAL A 96 3.63 -2.44 -6.85
CA VAL A 96 2.72 -3.50 -7.29
C VAL A 96 1.41 -2.93 -7.88
N TRP A 97 1.31 -1.61 -8.09
CA TRP A 97 0.21 -0.92 -8.79
C TRP A 97 -1.22 -1.30 -8.32
N MET A 98 -2.21 -1.30 -9.22
CA MET A 98 -3.63 -1.47 -8.89
C MET A 98 -3.97 -2.92 -8.52
N LEU A 99 -4.06 -3.20 -7.21
CA LEU A 99 -4.33 -4.54 -6.65
C LEU A 99 -5.64 -5.16 -7.11
N ILE A 100 -6.67 -4.36 -7.38
CA ILE A 100 -7.98 -4.83 -7.91
C ILE A 100 -7.81 -5.64 -9.21
N ASN A 101 -6.80 -5.33 -10.02
CA ASN A 101 -6.52 -6.04 -11.28
C ASN A 101 -5.65 -7.30 -11.09
N LYS A 102 -5.30 -7.64 -9.85
CA LYS A 102 -4.25 -8.62 -9.51
C LYS A 102 -4.79 -9.79 -8.70
N GLY A 103 -6.06 -10.15 -8.88
CA GLY A 103 -6.63 -11.37 -8.30
C GLY A 103 -8.07 -11.22 -7.82
N ALA A 104 -8.77 -12.34 -7.66
CA ALA A 104 -10.14 -12.36 -7.16
C ALA A 104 -10.24 -11.80 -5.73
N ILE A 105 -9.30 -12.18 -4.86
CA ILE A 105 -9.25 -11.72 -3.46
C ILE A 105 -9.35 -10.20 -3.31
N TRP A 106 -8.71 -9.41 -4.18
CA TRP A 106 -8.76 -7.95 -4.12
C TRP A 106 -10.09 -7.35 -4.58
N ARG A 107 -10.83 -8.06 -5.44
CA ARG A 107 -12.16 -7.64 -5.89
C ARG A 107 -13.21 -8.02 -4.85
N GLU A 108 -13.07 -9.20 -4.25
CA GLU A 108 -13.95 -9.69 -3.19
C GLU A 108 -13.89 -8.83 -1.93
N LEU A 109 -12.75 -8.20 -1.62
CA LEU A 109 -12.66 -7.26 -0.50
C LEU A 109 -13.46 -5.96 -0.69
N LEU A 110 -13.95 -5.68 -1.91
CA LEU A 110 -14.70 -4.47 -2.24
C LEU A 110 -16.21 -4.72 -2.39
N THR A 111 -16.66 -5.96 -2.26
CA THR A 111 -18.04 -6.40 -2.48
C THR A 111 -18.64 -6.99 -1.22
#